data_AF-A0AA40K6D4-F1
#
_entry.id   AF-A0AA40K6D4-F1
#
_cell.length_a   1.000
_cell.length_b   1.000
_cell.length_c   1.000
_cell.angle_alpha   90.00
_cell.angle_beta   90.00
_cell.angle_gamma   90.00
#
_symmetry.space_group_name_H-M   'P 1'
#
loop_
_entity.id
_entity.type
_entity.pdbx_description
1 polymer ?
#
loop_
_entity_poly.entity_id
_entity_poly.type
_entity_poly.pdbx_seq_one_letter_code
_entity_poly.pdbx_strand_id
1 'polypeptide(L)'
;MAVTKIRCSQGGEWKTKDQYSQSALRKFQKKVGMGIATPAESSIACVEHSRGTKAPEMQCQGPCDKWRELHFFSKSTRRNGINV
;
A
#
# COMPACT_ATOMS: atom_id res chain seq x y z
N MET A 1 21.13 5.56 -17.07
CA MET A 1 21.59 4.46 -16.20
C MET A 1 20.39 3.62 -15.78
N ALA A 2 20.44 2.32 -16.12
CA ALA A 2 19.59 1.19 -15.71
C ALA A 2 18.08 1.43 -15.46
N VAL A 3 17.30 1.25 -16.55
CA VAL A 3 15.86 0.97 -16.53
C VAL A 3 15.60 -0.32 -15.74
N THR A 4 15.49 -0.21 -14.42
CA THR A 4 15.23 -1.35 -13.52
C THR A 4 13.72 -1.50 -13.38
N LYS A 5 13.12 -2.09 -14.41
CA LYS A 5 11.73 -2.53 -14.35
C LYS A 5 11.62 -3.63 -13.29
N ILE A 6 10.59 -3.54 -12.47
CA ILE A 6 10.27 -4.51 -11.43
C ILE A 6 8.99 -5.21 -11.86
N ARG A 7 8.90 -6.52 -11.68
CA ARG A 7 7.69 -7.29 -11.95
C ARG A 7 6.70 -7.11 -10.81
N CYS A 8 5.47 -6.72 -11.10
CA CYS A 8 4.38 -6.64 -10.14
C CYS A 8 3.94 -8.05 -9.74
N SER A 9 3.84 -8.34 -8.45
CA SER A 9 3.41 -9.66 -7.97
C SER A 9 1.93 -9.97 -8.21
N GLN A 10 1.08 -8.94 -8.23
CA GLN A 10 -0.38 -9.09 -8.44
C GLN A 10 -0.76 -9.22 -9.91
N GLY A 11 -0.36 -8.25 -10.75
CA GLY A 11 -0.67 -8.26 -12.19
C GLY A 11 0.34 -8.94 -13.09
N GLY A 12 1.52 -9.36 -12.58
CA GLY A 12 2.59 -9.95 -13.39
C GLY A 12 3.31 -8.98 -14.35
N GLU A 13 2.84 -7.74 -14.47
CA GLU A 13 3.36 -6.69 -15.36
C GLU A 13 4.72 -6.17 -14.90
N TRP A 14 5.59 -5.83 -15.86
CA TRP A 14 6.86 -5.14 -15.58
C TRP A 14 6.67 -3.63 -15.58
N LYS A 15 6.78 -3.00 -14.40
CA LYS A 15 6.62 -1.56 -14.24
C LYS A 15 7.90 -0.89 -13.74
N THR A 16 8.03 0.41 -14.01
CA THR A 16 9.13 1.22 -13.46
C THR A 16 8.90 1.50 -11.98
N LYS A 17 9.97 1.88 -11.27
CA LYS A 17 9.92 2.18 -9.83
C LYS A 17 8.87 3.24 -9.49
N ASP A 18 8.67 4.21 -10.38
CA ASP A 18 7.71 5.31 -10.22
C ASP A 18 6.25 4.83 -10.12
N GLN A 19 5.97 3.61 -10.61
CA GLN A 19 4.66 2.97 -10.54
C GLN A 19 4.48 2.13 -9.26
N TYR A 20 5.42 2.18 -8.33
CA TYR A 20 5.35 1.52 -7.03
C TYR A 20 5.31 2.54 -5.90
N SER A 21 4.65 2.19 -4.80
CA SER A 21 4.67 3.03 -3.61
C SER A 21 6.08 3.05 -3.00
N GLN A 22 6.46 4.18 -2.40
CA GLN A 22 7.75 4.32 -1.74
C GLN A 22 7.98 3.26 -0.65
N SER A 23 6.92 2.87 0.06
CA SER A 23 6.96 1.80 1.05
C SER A 23 7.21 0.43 0.43
N ALA A 24 6.63 0.13 -0.75
CA ALA A 24 6.89 -1.10 -1.49
C ALA A 24 8.32 -1.14 -2.04
N LEU A 25 8.80 -0.04 -2.63
CA LEU A 25 10.18 0.08 -3.09
C LEU A 25 11.19 -0.13 -1.96
N ARG A 26 10.94 0.45 -0.78
CA ARG A 26 11.81 0.29 0.39
C ARG A 26 11.83 -1.17 0.88
N LYS A 27 10.69 -1.87 0.87
CA LYS A 27 10.62 -3.32 1.17
C LYS A 27 11.41 -4.13 0.16
N PHE A 28 11.26 -3.84 -1.13
CA PHE A 28 11.99 -4.51 -2.21
C PHE A 28 13.50 -4.28 -2.06
N GLN A 29 13.93 -3.04 -1.87
CA GLN A 29 15.35 -2.68 -1.72
C GLN A 29 15.99 -3.37 -0.50
N LYS A 30 15.24 -3.49 0.61
CA LYS A 30 15.68 -4.28 1.79
C LYS A 30 15.86 -5.75 1.44
N LYS A 31 14.90 -6.37 0.74
CA LYS A 31 14.99 -7.78 0.34
C LYS A 31 16.10 -8.05 -0.67
N VAL A 32 16.32 -7.13 -1.61
CA VAL A 32 17.45 -7.18 -2.57
C VAL A 32 18.77 -7.11 -1.81
N GLY A 33 18.90 -6.22 -0.83
CA GLY A 33 20.10 -6.14 0.02
C GLY A 33 20.35 -7.40 0.86
N MET A 34 19.32 -8.20 1.12
CA MET A 34 19.44 -9.52 1.77
C MET A 34 19.63 -10.67 0.77
N GLY A 35 19.63 -10.41 -0.54
CA GLY A 35 19.70 -11.46 -1.58
C GLY A 35 18.43 -12.29 -1.75
N ILE A 36 17.30 -11.87 -1.16
CA ILE A 36 16.04 -12.64 -1.10
C ILE A 36 15.10 -12.29 -2.26
N ALA A 37 15.21 -11.08 -2.83
CA ALA A 37 14.34 -10.63 -3.91
C ALA A 37 15.12 -10.23 -5.15
N THR A 38 14.57 -10.56 -6.31
CA THR A 38 15.06 -10.13 -7.63
C THR A 38 14.01 -9.26 -8.31
N PRO A 39 14.36 -8.46 -9.34
CA PRO A 39 13.37 -7.69 -10.10
C PRO A 39 12.25 -8.54 -10.69
N ALA A 40 12.52 -9.82 -11.00
CA ALA A 40 11.54 -10.80 -11.47
C ALA A 40 10.64 -11.34 -10.34
N GLU A 41 11.20 -11.53 -9.14
CA GLU A 41 10.52 -12.01 -7.94
C GLU A 41 10.50 -10.94 -6.85
N SER A 42 9.91 -9.79 -7.19
CA SER A 42 9.94 -8.62 -6.32
C SER A 42 9.05 -8.76 -5.07
N SER A 43 8.05 -9.65 -5.15
CA SER A 43 6.93 -9.80 -4.21
C SER A 43 6.23 -8.47 -3.86
N ILE A 44 6.36 -7.44 -4.69
CA ILE A 44 5.71 -6.13 -4.46
C ILE A 44 4.64 -5.85 -5.52
N ALA A 45 3.55 -5.24 -5.08
CA ALA A 45 2.47 -4.80 -5.95
C ALA A 45 2.71 -3.35 -6.39
N CYS A 46 2.36 -3.02 -7.64
CA CYS A 46 2.36 -1.64 -8.12
C CYS A 46 1.28 -0.80 -7.42
N VAL A 47 1.35 0.52 -7.52
CA VAL A 47 0.42 1.44 -6.83
C VAL A 47 -1.04 1.11 -7.15
N GLU A 48 -1.35 0.82 -8.41
CA GLU A 48 -2.70 0.43 -8.86
C GLU A 48 -3.23 -0.81 -8.10
N HIS A 49 -2.42 -1.86 -8.01
CA HIS A 49 -2.80 -3.08 -7.28
C HIS A 49 -2.66 -2.95 -5.75
N SER A 50 -1.80 -2.05 -5.28
CA SER A 50 -1.60 -1.76 -3.85
C SER A 50 -2.73 -0.91 -3.28
N ARG A 51 -3.35 -0.04 -4.10
CA ARG A 51 -4.54 0.76 -3.77
C ARG A 51 -5.77 -0.09 -3.44
N GLY A 52 -5.76 -1.38 -3.79
CA GLY A 52 -6.77 -2.35 -3.34
C GLY A 52 -6.75 -2.61 -1.82
N THR A 53 -5.70 -2.16 -1.11
CA THR A 53 -5.75 -2.07 0.35
C THR A 53 -6.60 -0.85 0.67
N LYS A 54 -7.93 -1.06 0.75
CA LYS A 54 -8.90 -0.03 1.11
C LYS A 54 -8.31 0.82 2.24
N ALA A 55 -8.29 2.14 2.03
CA ALA A 55 -8.05 3.05 3.15
C ALA A 55 -8.99 2.58 4.26
N PRO A 56 -8.52 2.41 5.51
CA PRO A 56 -9.42 2.02 6.58
C PRO A 56 -10.60 3.00 6.58
N GLU A 57 -11.79 2.45 6.37
CA GLU A 57 -13.05 3.18 6.39
C GLU A 57 -13.64 2.96 7.78
N MET A 58 -14.19 4.00 8.37
CA MET A 58 -14.87 3.92 9.66
C MET A 58 -16.29 4.44 9.50
N GLN A 59 -17.23 3.75 10.14
CA GLN A 59 -18.60 4.21 10.24
C GLN A 59 -18.68 5.38 11.24
N CYS A 60 -19.28 6.48 10.79
CA CYS A 60 -19.61 7.62 11.63
C CYS A 60 -20.59 7.20 12.72
N GLN A 61 -20.18 7.24 14.00
CA GLN A 61 -21.07 7.04 15.16
C GLN A 61 -21.84 8.32 15.56
N GLY A 62 -21.94 9.30 14.67
CA GLY A 62 -22.82 10.46 14.85
C GLY A 62 -24.19 10.22 14.21
N PRO A 63 -25.10 11.22 14.14
CA PRO A 63 -26.41 11.09 13.49
C PRO A 63 -26.33 10.85 11.97
N CYS A 64 -25.11 10.73 11.45
CA CYS A 64 -24.80 10.67 10.04
C CYS A 64 -24.67 9.23 9.51
N ASP A 65 -24.36 8.25 10.36
CA ASP A 65 -24.29 6.79 10.07
C ASP A 65 -23.61 6.37 8.76
N LYS A 66 -22.72 7.21 8.24
CA LYS A 66 -22.06 7.03 6.95
C LYS A 66 -20.68 6.43 7.12
N TRP A 67 -20.33 5.52 6.23
CA TRP A 67 -18.95 5.06 6.03
C TRP A 67 -18.14 6.18 5.40
N ARG A 68 -17.03 6.54 6.02
CA ARG A 68 -16.07 7.52 5.49
C ARG A 68 -14.65 7.05 5.73
N GLU A 69 -13.72 7.54 4.92
CA GLU A 69 -12.31 7.26 5.11
C GLU A 69 -11.80 7.81 6.45
N LEU A 70 -10.90 7.09 7.13
CA LEU A 70 -10.26 7.53 8.38
C LEU A 70 -9.63 8.92 8.30
N HIS A 71 -9.30 9.43 7.11
CA HIS A 71 -8.69 10.76 6.96
C HIS A 71 -9.66 11.89 7.39
N PHE A 72 -10.96 11.71 7.20
CA PHE A 72 -11.99 12.67 7.60
C PHE A 72 -12.27 12.66 9.11
N PHE A 73 -11.75 11.65 9.83
CA PHE A 73 -11.94 11.52 11.26
C PHE A 73 -10.77 12.14 12.03
N SER A 74 -11.11 12.94 13.05
CA SER A 74 -10.15 13.48 14.01
C SER A 74 -9.34 12.35 14.67
N LYS A 75 -8.07 12.61 15.01
CA LYS A 75 -7.17 11.61 15.61
C LYS A 75 -7.78 10.94 16.86
N SER A 76 -8.52 11.69 17.66
CA SER A 76 -9.27 11.19 18.83
C SER A 76 -10.36 10.19 18.44
N THR A 77 -11.16 10.49 17.42
CA THR A 77 -12.21 9.59 16.91
C THR A 77 -11.64 8.30 16.31
N ARG A 78 -10.52 8.39 15.58
CA ARG A 78 -9.82 7.22 15.04
C ARG A 78 -9.30 6.27 16.13
N ARG A 79 -8.90 6.82 17.28
CA ARG A 79 -8.36 6.04 18.40
C ARG A 79 -9.46 5.41 19.27
N ASN A 80 -10.62 6.06 19.33
CA ASN A 80 -11.77 5.60 20.12
C ASN A 80 -12.68 4.62 19.36
N GLY A 81 -12.61 4.59 18.02
CA GLY A 81 -13.32 3.65 17.16
C GLY A 81 -12.68 2.26 17.04
N ILE A 82 -11.49 2.07 17.60
CA ILE A 82 -10.86 0.76 17.77
C ILE A 82 -11.28 0.27 19.16
N ASN A 83 -12.56 -0.07 19.31
CA ASN A 83 -12.97 -0.94 20.39
C ASN A 83 -13.42 -2.25 19.74
N VAL A 84 -12.72 -3.31 20.15
CA VAL A 84 -12.90 -4.75 19.90
C VAL A 84 -14.26 -5.18 19.34
#